data_AF-A0A4Q2VHJ1-F1
#
_entry.id   AF-A0A4Q2VHJ1-F1
#
_cell.length_a   1.000
_cell.length_b   1.000
_cell.length_c   1.000
_cell.angle_alpha   90.00
_cell.angle_beta   90.00
_cell.angle_gamma   90.00
#
_symmetry.space_group_name_H-M   'P 1'
#
loop_
_entity.id
_entity.type
_entity.pdbx_description
1 polymer ?
#
loop_
_entity_poly.entity_id
_entity_poly.type
_entity_poly.pdbx_seq_one_letter_code
_entity_poly.pdbx_strand_id
1 'polypeptide(L)'
;MHLKTIDKHTAQSYMNTATHLRHRALRGFNKCLDDTSESNSTAQFFFASLLALHYLAETVAGLADQDFATTLDCMVNYFRLHRGARVMGERASTSFTNSRISQWLMDASKEGSHDSHATSAECAILASMLETSELNEESRKACEEATEALGFVVRRIQGPNSWGVHGLMAWSNLIPWRFLTLLEKQIPEALVILAHYAVLLHRFRAFWCLDDIGERLVEGISGLLAAYWARWLPKLGGK
;
A
#
# COMPACT_ATOMS: atom_id res chain seq x y z
N MET A 1 -5.09 9.12 -16.19
CA MET A 1 -3.83 9.35 -15.47
C MET A 1 -2.64 8.76 -16.19
N HIS A 2 -2.56 7.44 -16.44
CA HIS A 2 -1.45 6.85 -17.23
C HIS A 2 -1.19 7.55 -18.59
N LEU A 3 -2.22 7.87 -19.38
CA LEU A 3 -2.02 8.56 -20.67
C LEU A 3 -1.29 9.92 -20.56
N LYS A 4 -1.41 10.63 -19.43
CA LYS A 4 -0.67 11.87 -19.14
C LYS A 4 0.85 11.63 -19.11
N THR A 5 1.28 10.46 -18.64
CA THR A 5 2.71 10.13 -18.52
C THR A 5 3.32 9.75 -19.87
N ILE A 6 2.50 9.35 -20.84
CA ILE A 6 2.92 8.96 -22.19
C ILE A 6 2.92 10.17 -23.13
N ASP A 7 1.82 10.93 -23.17
CA ASP A 7 1.70 12.11 -24.03
C ASP A 7 1.65 13.40 -23.19
N LYS A 8 2.82 14.06 -23.10
CA LYS A 8 2.98 15.32 -22.37
C LYS A 8 2.28 16.49 -23.04
N HIS A 9 2.06 16.46 -24.35
CA HIS A 9 1.43 17.57 -25.08
C HIS A 9 -0.07 17.66 -24.77
N THR A 10 -0.75 16.51 -24.63
CA THR A 10 -2.17 16.45 -24.27
C THR A 10 -2.42 16.16 -22.78
N ALA A 11 -1.37 16.12 -21.97
CA ALA A 11 -1.40 15.84 -20.53
C ALA A 11 -2.50 16.63 -19.78
N GLN A 12 -2.60 17.94 -20.02
CA GLN A 12 -3.61 18.78 -19.37
C GLN A 12 -5.04 18.38 -19.74
N SER A 13 -5.27 18.02 -21.00
CA SER A 13 -6.57 17.52 -21.46
C SER A 13 -6.92 16.21 -20.77
N TYR A 14 -5.98 15.26 -20.70
CA TYR A 14 -6.20 13.99 -19.99
C TYR A 14 -6.45 14.18 -18.49
N MET A 15 -5.77 15.14 -17.85
CA MET A 15 -6.04 15.50 -16.46
C MET A 15 -7.47 16.01 -16.29
N ASN A 16 -7.89 16.99 -17.10
CA ASN A 16 -9.26 17.54 -17.03
C ASN A 16 -10.32 16.45 -17.22
N THR A 17 -10.13 15.57 -18.21
CA THR A 17 -11.04 14.42 -18.44
C THR A 17 -11.04 13.48 -17.24
N ALA A 18 -9.87 13.15 -16.68
CA ALA A 18 -9.74 12.25 -15.54
C ALA A 18 -10.46 12.81 -14.30
N THR A 19 -10.30 14.11 -14.00
CA THR A 19 -11.00 14.78 -12.90
C THR A 19 -12.51 14.79 -13.11
N HIS A 20 -13.00 15.07 -14.32
CA HIS A 20 -14.43 15.03 -14.64
C HIS A 20 -15.01 13.62 -14.44
N LEU A 21 -14.34 12.58 -14.95
CA LEU A 21 -14.77 11.20 -14.77
C LEU A 21 -14.75 10.79 -13.30
N ARG A 22 -13.71 11.17 -12.54
CA ARG A 22 -13.61 10.92 -11.09
C ARG A 22 -14.78 11.56 -10.34
N HIS A 23 -15.09 12.83 -10.60
CA HIS A 23 -16.22 13.51 -9.95
C HIS A 23 -17.56 12.83 -10.26
N ARG A 24 -17.79 12.44 -11.53
CA ARG A 24 -19.00 11.71 -11.91
C ARG A 24 -19.09 10.35 -11.22
N ALA A 25 -17.99 9.61 -11.18
CA ALA A 25 -17.96 8.28 -10.57
C ALA A 25 -18.14 8.35 -9.05
N LEU A 26 -17.53 9.32 -8.36
CA LEU A 26 -17.73 9.58 -6.93
C LEU A 26 -19.19 9.89 -6.60
N ARG A 27 -19.88 10.67 -7.43
CA ARG A 27 -21.32 10.91 -7.25
C ARG A 27 -22.14 9.63 -7.39
N GLY A 28 -21.79 8.75 -8.32
CA GLY A 28 -22.45 7.44 -8.48
C GLY A 28 -22.19 6.54 -7.28
N PHE A 29 -20.93 6.42 -6.89
CA PHE A 29 -20.51 5.65 -5.73
C PHE A 29 -21.22 6.11 -4.44
N ASN A 30 -21.27 7.41 -4.18
CA ASN A 30 -21.95 7.96 -3.00
C ASN A 30 -23.45 7.66 -2.96
N LYS A 31 -24.11 7.51 -4.11
CA LYS A 31 -25.54 7.12 -4.17
C LYS A 31 -25.76 5.65 -3.85
N CYS A 32 -24.76 4.81 -4.08
CA CYS A 32 -24.83 3.37 -3.87
C CYS A 32 -24.15 2.94 -2.57
N LEU A 33 -23.74 3.86 -1.69
CA LEU A 33 -23.00 3.54 -0.45
C LEU A 33 -23.79 2.63 0.49
N ASP A 34 -25.11 2.83 0.56
CA ASP A 34 -25.99 2.08 1.46
C ASP A 34 -26.46 0.74 0.86
N ASP A 35 -26.21 0.50 -0.43
CA ASP A 35 -26.53 -0.77 -1.08
C ASP A 35 -25.44 -1.81 -0.74
N THR A 36 -25.81 -2.75 0.12
CA THR A 36 -24.92 -3.81 0.63
C THR A 36 -25.07 -5.13 -0.14
N SER A 37 -25.69 -5.12 -1.32
CA SER A 37 -25.74 -6.30 -2.17
C SER A 37 -24.33 -6.76 -2.56
N GLU A 38 -24.15 -8.06 -2.80
CA GLU A 38 -22.86 -8.65 -3.16
C GLU A 38 -22.21 -7.99 -4.38
N SER A 39 -23.02 -7.82 -5.42
CA SER A 39 -22.56 -7.23 -6.69
C SER A 39 -22.10 -5.79 -6.51
N ASN A 40 -22.84 -5.00 -5.71
CA ASN A 40 -22.49 -3.61 -5.44
C ASN A 40 -21.28 -3.50 -4.52
N SER A 41 -21.18 -4.34 -3.48
CA SER A 41 -20.04 -4.32 -2.55
C SER A 41 -18.72 -4.70 -3.21
N THR A 42 -18.75 -5.65 -4.15
CA THR A 42 -17.59 -6.00 -4.98
C THR A 42 -17.21 -4.83 -5.90
N ALA A 43 -18.19 -4.18 -6.54
CA ALA A 43 -17.94 -3.00 -7.37
C ALA A 43 -17.41 -1.81 -6.55
N GLN A 44 -17.93 -1.59 -5.35
CA GLN A 44 -17.47 -0.59 -4.39
C GLN A 44 -16.01 -0.83 -3.99
N PHE A 45 -15.63 -2.08 -3.69
CA PHE A 45 -14.25 -2.45 -3.38
C PHE A 45 -13.28 -2.08 -4.52
N PHE A 46 -13.61 -2.48 -5.76
CA PHE A 46 -12.76 -2.14 -6.91
C PHE A 46 -12.73 -0.64 -7.18
N PHE A 47 -13.88 0.03 -7.09
CA PHE A 47 -13.95 1.47 -7.28
C PHE A 47 -13.08 2.21 -6.26
N ALA A 48 -13.17 1.85 -4.97
CA ALA A 48 -12.35 2.46 -3.92
C ALA A 48 -10.85 2.16 -4.10
N SER A 49 -10.50 0.95 -4.57
CA SER A 49 -9.11 0.60 -4.91
C SER A 49 -8.57 1.42 -6.10
N LEU A 50 -9.38 1.61 -7.14
CA LEU A 50 -9.03 2.47 -8.28
C LEU A 50 -8.95 3.94 -7.89
N LEU A 51 -9.81 4.39 -6.98
CA LEU A 51 -9.79 5.74 -6.43
C LEU A 51 -8.51 6.00 -5.62
N ALA A 52 -8.07 5.03 -4.80
CA ALA A 52 -6.81 5.12 -4.07
C ALA A 52 -5.62 5.22 -5.03
N LEU A 53 -5.59 4.41 -6.09
CA LEU A 53 -4.55 4.49 -7.13
C LEU A 53 -4.58 5.82 -7.87
N HIS A 54 -5.77 6.35 -8.15
CA HIS A 54 -5.93 7.66 -8.78
C HIS A 54 -5.44 8.79 -7.87
N TYR A 55 -5.77 8.71 -6.58
CA TYR A 55 -5.29 9.65 -5.56
C TYR A 55 -3.76 9.65 -5.51
N LEU A 56 -3.15 8.46 -5.43
CA LEU A 56 -1.70 8.32 -5.46
C LEU A 56 -1.11 8.94 -6.74
N ALA A 57 -1.70 8.71 -7.90
CA ALA A 57 -1.21 9.30 -9.13
C ALA A 57 -1.39 10.82 -9.22
N GLU A 58 -2.46 11.39 -8.66
CA GLU A 58 -2.67 12.84 -8.61
C GLU A 58 -1.65 13.50 -7.68
N THR A 59 -1.40 12.91 -6.50
CA THR A 59 -0.43 13.43 -5.53
C THR A 59 1.01 13.32 -6.02
N VAL A 60 1.34 12.24 -6.74
CA VAL A 60 2.69 11.98 -7.26
C VAL A 60 2.97 12.77 -8.53
N ALA A 61 2.05 12.79 -9.49
CA ALA A 61 2.24 13.47 -10.77
C ALA A 61 2.06 15.00 -10.71
N GLY A 62 1.70 15.55 -9.54
CA GLY A 62 1.45 16.96 -9.34
C GLY A 62 2.62 17.74 -8.75
N LEU A 63 3.62 17.07 -8.16
CA LEU A 63 4.48 17.72 -7.17
C LEU A 63 5.92 17.17 -7.20
N ALA A 64 6.67 17.49 -8.27
CA ALA A 64 8.13 17.49 -8.18
C ALA A 64 8.53 18.45 -7.03
N ASP A 65 9.45 18.02 -6.16
CA ASP A 65 9.94 18.76 -4.97
C ASP A 65 9.06 18.71 -3.69
N GLN A 66 8.21 17.69 -3.50
CA GLN A 66 7.56 17.50 -2.18
C GLN A 66 8.56 17.08 -1.11
N ASP A 67 8.42 17.70 0.06
CA ASP A 67 9.13 17.26 1.25
C ASP A 67 8.65 15.89 1.73
N PHE A 68 9.44 15.29 2.62
CA PHE A 68 9.14 13.99 3.21
C PHE A 68 7.77 13.97 3.92
N ALA A 69 7.44 15.05 4.66
CA ALA A 69 6.21 15.13 5.44
C ALA A 69 4.96 14.97 4.55
N THR A 70 4.92 15.66 3.42
CA THR A 70 3.78 15.56 2.50
C THR A 70 3.73 14.20 1.80
N THR A 71 4.90 13.65 1.45
CA THR A 71 4.98 12.30 0.87
C THR A 71 4.45 11.24 1.83
N LEU A 72 4.79 11.34 3.12
CA LEU A 72 4.29 10.44 4.17
C LEU A 72 2.77 10.58 4.36
N ASP A 73 2.24 11.81 4.45
CA ASP A 73 0.80 12.04 4.61
C ASP A 73 0.00 11.49 3.43
N CYS A 74 0.49 11.70 2.19
CA CYS A 74 -0.11 11.11 1.00
C CYS A 74 -0.14 9.57 1.08
N MET A 75 0.94 8.94 1.54
CA MET A 75 0.98 7.48 1.65
C MET A 75 0.06 6.94 2.73
N VAL A 76 -0.03 7.61 3.87
CA VAL A 76 -0.98 7.27 4.93
C VAL A 76 -2.42 7.40 4.41
N ASN A 77 -2.74 8.48 3.69
CA ASN A 77 -4.08 8.67 3.10
C ASN A 77 -4.40 7.63 2.02
N TYR A 78 -3.41 7.24 1.21
CA TYR A 78 -3.53 6.12 0.27
C TYR A 78 -3.90 4.81 0.98
N PHE A 79 -3.24 4.48 2.09
CA PHE A 79 -3.59 3.30 2.90
C PHE A 79 -5.00 3.39 3.51
N ARG A 80 -5.40 4.57 4.01
CA ARG A 80 -6.76 4.81 4.51
C ARG A 80 -7.83 4.54 3.45
N LEU A 81 -7.61 5.00 2.21
CA LEU A 81 -8.55 4.81 1.10
C LEU A 81 -8.70 3.33 0.72
N HIS A 82 -7.59 2.58 0.60
CA HIS A 82 -7.63 1.13 0.38
C HIS A 82 -8.39 0.40 1.48
N ARG A 83 -8.24 0.86 2.71
CA ARG A 83 -8.96 0.24 3.81
C ARG A 83 -10.45 0.54 3.83
N GLY A 84 -10.86 1.74 3.44
CA GLY A 84 -12.27 2.03 3.16
C GLY A 84 -12.84 1.00 2.19
N ALA A 85 -12.09 0.67 1.13
CA ALA A 85 -12.44 -0.39 0.18
C ALA A 85 -12.67 -1.74 0.88
N ARG A 86 -11.71 -2.18 1.71
CA ARG A 86 -11.78 -3.45 2.42
C ARG A 86 -13.00 -3.55 3.35
N VAL A 87 -13.29 -2.52 4.14
CA VAL A 87 -14.45 -2.52 5.05
C VAL A 87 -15.76 -2.67 4.28
N MET A 88 -15.86 -2.07 3.09
CA MET A 88 -17.02 -2.27 2.21
C MET A 88 -17.10 -3.71 1.68
N GLY A 89 -15.97 -4.32 1.32
CA GLY A 89 -15.91 -5.73 0.94
C GLY A 89 -16.27 -6.70 2.09
N GLU A 90 -15.82 -6.43 3.31
CA GLU A 90 -16.11 -7.23 4.51
C GLU A 90 -17.57 -7.11 4.96
N ARG A 91 -18.24 -5.96 4.73
CA ARG A 91 -19.69 -5.85 4.97
C ARG A 91 -20.52 -6.80 4.10
N ALA A 92 -19.97 -7.24 2.97
CA ALA A 92 -20.57 -8.25 2.10
C ALA A 92 -20.16 -9.69 2.45
N SER A 93 -19.53 -9.95 3.61
CA SER A 93 -18.81 -11.19 3.94
C SER A 93 -19.58 -12.51 3.77
N THR A 94 -20.91 -12.55 3.83
CA THR A 94 -21.66 -13.79 3.49
C THR A 94 -21.60 -14.14 1.99
N SER A 95 -21.31 -13.16 1.15
CA SER A 95 -21.26 -13.24 -0.30
C SER A 95 -19.84 -13.06 -0.85
N PHE A 96 -19.05 -12.16 -0.26
CA PHE A 96 -17.68 -11.90 -0.70
C PHE A 96 -16.80 -13.15 -0.63
N THR A 97 -16.93 -13.98 0.42
CA THR A 97 -16.23 -15.27 0.56
C THR A 97 -16.50 -16.26 -0.59
N ASN A 98 -17.63 -16.11 -1.29
CA ASN A 98 -17.98 -16.92 -2.47
C ASN A 98 -17.69 -16.21 -3.81
N SER A 99 -17.25 -14.95 -3.77
CA SER A 99 -16.85 -14.24 -4.98
C SER A 99 -15.55 -14.82 -5.54
N ARG A 100 -15.41 -14.82 -6.87
CA ARG A 100 -14.19 -15.24 -7.57
C ARG A 100 -12.93 -14.49 -7.11
N ILE A 101 -13.10 -13.30 -6.52
CA ILE A 101 -12.00 -12.43 -6.07
C ILE A 101 -11.56 -12.78 -4.66
N SER A 102 -12.50 -13.08 -3.76
CA SER A 102 -12.12 -13.65 -2.46
C SER A 102 -11.53 -15.03 -2.64
N GLN A 103 -12.05 -15.86 -3.55
CA GLN A 103 -11.43 -17.13 -3.90
C GLN A 103 -10.02 -16.91 -4.44
N TRP A 104 -9.81 -15.97 -5.37
CA TRP A 104 -8.47 -15.62 -5.85
C TRP A 104 -7.53 -15.11 -4.74
N LEU A 105 -8.00 -14.24 -3.83
CA LEU A 105 -7.22 -13.78 -2.67
C LEU A 105 -6.88 -14.92 -1.70
N MET A 106 -7.83 -15.83 -1.45
CA MET A 106 -7.66 -16.99 -0.56
C MET A 106 -6.79 -18.09 -1.20
N ASP A 107 -6.92 -18.32 -2.49
CA ASP A 107 -6.09 -19.27 -3.23
C ASP A 107 -4.66 -18.73 -3.33
N ALA A 108 -4.52 -17.42 -3.47
CA ALA A 108 -3.23 -16.78 -3.41
C ALA A 108 -2.56 -16.80 -2.04
N SER A 109 -3.34 -16.64 -0.97
CA SER A 109 -2.80 -16.82 0.39
C SER A 109 -2.39 -18.28 0.65
N LYS A 110 -3.14 -19.25 0.12
CA LYS A 110 -2.84 -20.70 0.21
C LYS A 110 -1.63 -21.13 -0.61
N GLU A 111 -1.46 -20.66 -1.85
CA GLU A 111 -0.27 -20.92 -2.66
C GLU A 111 1.01 -20.44 -1.96
N GLY A 112 0.94 -19.29 -1.27
CA GLY A 112 2.07 -18.75 -0.51
C GLY A 112 2.44 -19.52 0.76
N SER A 113 1.62 -20.50 1.17
CA SER A 113 1.87 -21.37 2.33
C SER A 113 2.68 -22.62 1.97
N HIS A 114 2.76 -22.97 0.68
CA HIS A 114 3.49 -24.15 0.20
C HIS A 114 4.96 -23.86 -0.16
N ASP A 115 5.32 -22.61 -0.46
CA ASP A 115 6.71 -22.21 -0.69
C ASP A 115 7.42 -21.84 0.63
N SER A 116 8.01 -22.88 1.24
CA SER A 116 9.09 -22.92 2.24
C SER A 116 9.36 -21.70 3.15
N HIS A 117 9.43 -22.02 4.45
CA HIS A 117 9.85 -21.27 5.64
C HIS A 117 11.20 -20.50 5.61
N ALA A 118 11.70 -20.06 4.46
CA ALA A 118 12.78 -19.09 4.44
C ALA A 118 12.20 -17.71 4.81
N THR A 119 12.14 -17.40 6.11
CA THR A 119 12.01 -16.02 6.57
C THR A 119 13.05 -15.20 5.81
N SER A 120 12.62 -14.26 4.97
CA SER A 120 13.58 -13.45 4.22
C SER A 120 14.46 -12.71 5.22
N ALA A 121 15.71 -12.43 4.85
CA ALA A 121 16.63 -11.69 5.71
C ALA A 121 16.01 -10.35 6.17
N GLU A 122 15.16 -9.73 5.36
CA GLU A 122 14.43 -8.52 5.72
C GLU A 122 13.42 -8.74 6.86
N CYS A 123 12.64 -9.84 6.81
CA CYS A 123 11.72 -10.19 7.90
C CYS A 123 12.47 -10.48 9.21
N ALA A 124 13.65 -11.10 9.15
CA ALA A 124 14.47 -11.35 10.34
C ALA A 124 15.02 -10.05 10.95
N ILE A 125 15.44 -9.09 10.12
CA ILE A 125 15.88 -7.76 10.57
C ILE A 125 14.73 -7.05 11.30
N LEU A 126 13.53 -7.03 10.71
CA LEU A 126 12.35 -6.42 11.32
C LEU A 126 11.91 -7.11 12.62
N ALA A 127 11.97 -8.45 12.68
CA ALA A 127 11.70 -9.20 13.90
C ALA A 127 12.66 -8.80 15.02
N SER A 128 13.97 -8.74 14.75
CA SER A 128 14.97 -8.32 15.75
C SER A 128 14.75 -6.88 16.25
N MET A 129 14.26 -5.98 15.39
CA MET A 129 13.89 -4.62 15.79
C MET A 129 12.75 -4.65 16.80
N LEU A 130 11.69 -5.40 16.47
CA LEU A 130 10.50 -5.51 17.31
C LEU A 130 10.83 -6.15 18.66
N GLU A 131 11.68 -7.18 18.72
CA GLU A 131 12.15 -7.76 19.99
C GLU A 131 12.74 -6.73 20.96
N THR A 132 13.47 -5.72 20.44
CA THR A 132 14.08 -4.66 21.24
C THR A 132 13.16 -3.45 21.49
N SER A 133 11.96 -3.44 20.93
CA SER A 133 11.02 -2.33 21.03
C SER A 133 10.40 -2.22 22.42
N GLU A 134 10.05 -1.00 22.84
CA GLU A 134 9.29 -0.71 24.06
C GLU A 134 7.78 -0.52 23.78
N LEU A 135 7.32 -0.85 22.58
CA LEU A 135 5.90 -0.81 22.24
C LEU A 135 5.07 -1.72 23.17
N ASN A 136 3.88 -1.23 23.52
CA ASN A 136 2.87 -2.08 24.17
C ASN A 136 2.47 -3.25 23.27
N GLU A 137 1.88 -4.25 23.90
CA GLU A 137 1.53 -5.52 23.26
C GLU A 137 0.68 -5.32 22.00
N GLU A 138 -0.35 -4.46 22.05
CA GLU A 138 -1.21 -4.29 20.88
C GLU A 138 -0.50 -3.61 19.71
N SER A 139 0.39 -2.64 20.00
CA SER A 139 1.12 -1.91 18.95
C SER A 139 2.23 -2.77 18.36
N ARG A 140 2.92 -3.56 19.19
CA ARG A 140 3.87 -4.57 18.76
C ARG A 140 3.21 -5.59 17.83
N LYS A 141 2.10 -6.17 18.25
CA LYS A 141 1.32 -7.11 17.43
C LYS A 141 0.91 -6.52 16.09
N ALA A 142 0.47 -5.26 16.06
CA ALA A 142 0.11 -4.60 14.81
C ALA A 142 1.31 -4.43 13.85
N CYS A 143 2.51 -4.18 14.38
CA CYS A 143 3.75 -4.14 13.60
C CYS A 143 4.18 -5.53 13.12
N GLU A 144 4.00 -6.57 13.93
CA GLU A 144 4.26 -7.97 13.54
C GLU A 144 3.35 -8.40 12.39
N GLU A 145 2.05 -8.15 12.49
CA GLU A 145 1.06 -8.43 11.43
C GLU A 145 1.39 -7.67 10.13
N ALA A 146 1.82 -6.40 10.22
CA ALA A 146 2.24 -5.63 9.06
C ALA A 146 3.54 -6.17 8.42
N THR A 147 4.47 -6.66 9.25
CA THR A 147 5.72 -7.28 8.82
C THR A 147 5.48 -8.63 8.14
N GLU A 148 4.58 -9.45 8.68
CA GLU A 148 4.17 -10.71 8.06
C GLU A 148 3.50 -10.47 6.71
N ALA A 149 2.58 -9.51 6.64
CA ALA A 149 1.94 -9.09 5.39
C ALA A 149 2.96 -8.60 4.36
N LEU A 150 4.00 -7.89 4.80
CA LEU A 150 5.09 -7.45 3.91
C LEU A 150 5.85 -8.65 3.36
N GLY A 151 6.24 -9.59 4.23
CA GLY A 151 6.92 -10.83 3.82
C GLY A 151 6.09 -11.65 2.82
N PHE A 152 4.77 -11.74 3.04
CA PHE A 152 3.85 -12.36 2.08
C PHE A 152 3.90 -11.68 0.70
N VAL A 153 3.80 -10.35 0.67
CA VAL A 153 3.85 -9.58 -0.58
C VAL A 153 5.19 -9.71 -1.28
N VAL A 154 6.31 -9.69 -0.54
CA VAL A 154 7.65 -9.91 -1.09
C VAL A 154 7.74 -11.26 -1.79
N ARG A 155 7.29 -12.34 -1.14
CA ARG A 155 7.26 -13.68 -1.74
C ARG A 155 6.40 -13.71 -3.01
N ARG A 156 5.20 -13.11 -2.99
CA ARG A 156 4.32 -13.03 -4.17
C ARG A 156 4.91 -12.20 -5.31
N ILE A 157 5.73 -11.20 -5.02
CA ILE A 157 6.41 -10.38 -6.03
C ILE A 157 7.61 -11.12 -6.64
N GLN A 158 8.32 -11.93 -5.85
CA GLN A 158 9.55 -12.61 -6.30
C GLN A 158 9.32 -14.01 -6.85
N GLY A 159 8.16 -14.62 -6.59
CA GLY A 159 7.84 -15.97 -7.03
C GLY A 159 7.60 -16.13 -8.54
N PRO A 160 7.58 -17.37 -9.04
CA PRO A 160 7.43 -17.70 -10.47
C PRO A 160 6.13 -17.20 -11.11
N ASN A 161 5.08 -16.99 -10.29
CA ASN A 161 3.81 -16.38 -10.69
C ASN A 161 3.66 -14.99 -10.05
N SER A 162 4.64 -14.13 -10.31
CA SER A 162 4.75 -12.81 -9.70
C SER A 162 3.48 -11.98 -9.86
N TRP A 163 3.03 -11.39 -8.75
CA TRP A 163 1.94 -10.40 -8.75
C TRP A 163 2.35 -9.03 -9.30
N GLY A 164 3.65 -8.83 -9.54
CA GLY A 164 4.21 -7.56 -9.97
C GLY A 164 3.75 -6.40 -9.09
N VAL A 165 3.42 -5.28 -9.72
CA VAL A 165 2.96 -4.06 -9.03
C VAL A 165 1.69 -4.26 -8.20
N HIS A 166 0.83 -5.22 -8.57
CA HIS A 166 -0.41 -5.49 -7.83
C HIS A 166 -0.14 -6.08 -6.44
N GLY A 167 1.00 -6.75 -6.26
CA GLY A 167 1.44 -7.20 -4.93
C GLY A 167 1.65 -6.02 -3.97
N LEU A 168 2.19 -4.90 -4.45
CA LEU A 168 2.37 -3.70 -3.63
C LEU A 168 1.03 -3.17 -3.12
N MET A 169 0.03 -3.09 -4.01
CA MET A 169 -1.31 -2.64 -3.67
C MET A 169 -2.00 -3.59 -2.67
N ALA A 170 -1.69 -4.88 -2.72
CA ALA A 170 -2.22 -5.85 -1.78
C ALA A 170 -1.78 -5.55 -0.33
N TRP A 171 -0.53 -5.13 -0.10
CA TRP A 171 -0.04 -4.82 1.25
C TRP A 171 -0.90 -3.78 1.97
N SER A 172 -1.34 -2.74 1.24
CA SER A 172 -2.23 -1.68 1.76
C SER A 172 -3.57 -2.20 2.28
N ASN A 173 -4.03 -3.35 1.77
CA ASN A 173 -5.26 -4.00 2.21
C ASN A 173 -5.02 -4.95 3.39
N LEU A 174 -3.79 -5.39 3.61
CA LEU A 174 -3.42 -6.39 4.62
C LEU A 174 -3.03 -5.77 5.98
N ILE A 175 -2.54 -4.52 5.99
CA ILE A 175 -2.07 -3.89 7.24
C ILE A 175 -3.20 -3.60 8.27
N PRO A 176 -2.93 -3.72 9.58
CA PRO A 176 -3.92 -3.45 10.64
C PRO A 176 -4.24 -1.95 10.85
N TRP A 177 -5.39 -1.62 11.48
CA TRP A 177 -5.72 -0.22 11.85
C TRP A 177 -4.69 0.41 12.75
N ARG A 178 -4.30 -0.35 13.75
CA ARG A 178 -3.39 0.14 14.75
C ARG A 178 -2.06 0.50 14.12
N PHE A 179 -1.56 -0.30 13.18
CA PHE A 179 -0.34 0.01 12.43
C PHE A 179 -0.46 1.32 11.66
N LEU A 180 -1.59 1.57 10.99
CA LEU A 180 -1.83 2.84 10.30
C LEU A 180 -1.82 4.04 11.27
N THR A 181 -2.41 3.89 12.46
CA THR A 181 -2.35 4.92 13.51
C THR A 181 -0.92 5.14 14.03
N LEU A 182 -0.07 4.09 14.06
CA LEU A 182 1.34 4.24 14.41
C LEU A 182 2.10 5.03 13.34
N LEU A 183 1.82 4.82 12.05
CA LEU A 183 2.38 5.62 10.95
C LEU A 183 1.96 7.09 11.02
N GLU A 184 0.68 7.36 11.27
CA GLU A 184 0.16 8.72 11.47
C GLU A 184 0.87 9.45 12.61
N LYS A 185 1.18 8.71 13.68
CA LYS A 185 1.94 9.22 14.84
C LYS A 185 3.45 9.18 14.63
N GLN A 186 3.92 8.77 13.46
CA GLN A 186 5.33 8.66 13.11
C GLN A 186 6.15 7.83 14.12
N ILE A 187 5.54 6.75 14.62
CA ILE A 187 6.20 5.84 15.55
C ILE A 187 7.36 5.14 14.81
N PRO A 188 8.59 5.16 15.36
CA PRO A 188 9.78 4.72 14.64
C PRO A 188 9.71 3.30 14.05
N GLU A 189 9.21 2.33 14.81
CA GLU A 189 9.09 0.93 14.34
C GLU A 189 8.18 0.83 13.12
N ALA A 190 7.07 1.57 13.12
CA ALA A 190 6.15 1.60 12.00
C ALA A 190 6.79 2.28 10.77
N LEU A 191 7.55 3.35 10.99
CA LEU A 191 8.32 4.01 9.92
C LEU A 191 9.41 3.10 9.34
N VAL A 192 10.13 2.33 10.17
CA VAL A 192 11.11 1.36 9.65
C VAL A 192 10.41 0.33 8.76
N ILE A 193 9.29 -0.25 9.21
CA ILE A 193 8.52 -1.20 8.38
C ILE A 193 8.05 -0.54 7.07
N LEU A 194 7.59 0.71 7.13
CA LEU A 194 7.24 1.48 5.93
C LEU A 194 8.44 1.70 4.99
N ALA A 195 9.64 1.93 5.51
CA ALA A 195 10.84 2.07 4.70
C ALA A 195 11.15 0.78 3.93
N HIS A 196 10.96 -0.40 4.54
CA HIS A 196 11.11 -1.68 3.84
C HIS A 196 10.08 -1.85 2.72
N TYR A 197 8.82 -1.46 2.95
CA TYR A 197 7.82 -1.39 1.88
C TYR A 197 8.19 -0.38 0.79
N ALA A 198 8.75 0.77 1.16
CA ALA A 198 9.16 1.83 0.24
C ALA A 198 10.29 1.40 -0.71
N VAL A 199 11.19 0.49 -0.29
CA VAL A 199 12.15 -0.14 -1.20
C VAL A 199 11.44 -0.92 -2.31
N LEU A 200 10.35 -1.62 -1.99
CA LEU A 200 9.54 -2.31 -3.00
C LEU A 200 8.87 -1.31 -3.94
N LEU A 201 8.32 -0.20 -3.42
CA LEU A 201 7.79 0.88 -4.26
C LEU A 201 8.85 1.41 -5.25
N HIS A 202 10.06 1.68 -4.76
CA HIS A 202 11.17 2.17 -5.57
C HIS A 202 11.59 1.17 -6.66
N ARG A 203 11.53 -0.14 -6.37
CA ARG A 203 11.79 -1.19 -7.38
C ARG A 203 10.78 -1.12 -8.53
N PHE A 204 9.54 -0.73 -8.26
CA PHE A 204 8.48 -0.55 -9.26
C PHE A 204 8.28 0.90 -9.70
N ARG A 205 9.24 1.81 -9.46
CA ARG A 205 9.14 3.25 -9.80
C ARG A 205 8.77 3.56 -11.26
N ALA A 206 9.11 2.65 -12.19
CA ALA A 206 8.74 2.79 -13.60
C ALA A 206 7.22 2.66 -13.84
N PHE A 207 6.47 2.16 -12.86
CA PHE A 207 5.02 2.15 -12.91
C PHE A 207 4.49 3.58 -12.75
N TRP A 208 3.56 3.95 -13.63
CA TRP A 208 3.13 5.31 -13.93
C TRP A 208 2.63 6.18 -12.76
N CYS A 209 2.37 5.60 -11.58
CA CYS A 209 1.91 6.30 -10.39
C CYS A 209 2.83 6.15 -9.17
N LEU A 210 3.99 5.50 -9.30
CA LEU A 210 4.91 5.25 -8.17
C LEU A 210 6.10 6.19 -8.17
N ASP A 211 6.70 6.44 -9.34
CA ASP A 211 7.80 7.38 -9.51
C ASP A 211 8.86 7.27 -8.39
N ASP A 212 9.33 8.38 -7.85
CA ASP A 212 10.33 8.49 -6.80
C ASP A 212 9.78 8.41 -5.36
N ILE A 213 8.50 8.06 -5.14
CA ILE A 213 7.90 7.98 -3.78
C ILE A 213 8.73 7.08 -2.86
N GLY A 214 9.14 5.92 -3.37
CA GLY A 214 9.89 4.94 -2.59
C GLY A 214 11.22 5.50 -2.11
N GLU A 215 11.90 6.28 -2.96
CA GLU A 215 13.17 6.93 -2.62
C GLU A 215 12.97 8.02 -1.57
N ARG A 216 12.02 8.93 -1.81
CA ARG A 216 11.67 10.01 -0.88
C ARG A 216 11.28 9.50 0.52
N LEU A 217 10.53 8.41 0.59
CA LEU A 217 10.19 7.78 1.87
C LEU A 217 11.42 7.20 2.57
N VAL A 218 12.25 6.43 1.87
CA VAL A 218 13.44 5.80 2.50
C VAL A 218 14.41 6.87 3.00
N GLU A 219 14.70 7.88 2.18
CA GLU A 219 15.61 8.97 2.54
C GLU A 219 15.04 9.82 3.68
N GLY A 220 13.76 10.19 3.59
CA GLY A 220 13.11 11.00 4.62
C GLY A 220 13.00 10.28 5.96
N ILE A 221 12.67 8.98 5.97
CA ILE A 221 12.66 8.16 7.20
C ILE A 221 14.07 8.03 7.76
N SER A 222 15.08 7.82 6.90
CA SER A 222 16.48 7.72 7.33
C SER A 222 17.01 9.02 7.92
N GLY A 223 16.56 10.18 7.42
CA GLY A 223 16.89 11.49 7.96
C GLY A 223 16.13 11.84 9.25
N LEU A 224 14.90 11.33 9.41
CA LEU A 224 14.07 11.56 10.60
C LEU A 224 14.54 10.74 11.80
N LEU A 225 14.89 9.47 11.59
CA LEU A 225 15.22 8.55 12.66
C LEU A 225 16.66 8.72 13.15
N ALA A 226 16.85 8.67 14.48
CA ALA A 226 18.17 8.72 15.09
C ALA A 226 19.07 7.53 14.67
N ALA A 227 20.39 7.69 14.81
CA ALA A 227 21.39 6.69 14.44
C ALA A 227 21.16 5.29 15.04
N TYR A 228 20.46 5.20 16.18
CA TYR A 228 20.02 3.93 16.77
C TYR A 228 19.27 3.02 15.78
N TRP A 229 18.43 3.61 14.92
CA TRP A 229 17.57 2.89 13.97
C TRP A 229 18.29 2.44 12.69
N ALA A 230 19.47 3.01 12.41
CA ALA A 230 20.19 2.82 11.15
C ALA A 230 20.49 1.35 10.82
N ARG A 231 20.62 0.49 11.84
CA ARG A 231 20.88 -0.95 11.66
C ARG A 231 19.70 -1.73 11.09
N TRP A 232 18.47 -1.23 11.26
CA TRP A 232 17.25 -1.87 10.76
C TRP A 232 16.68 -1.17 9.52
N LEU A 233 17.19 0.01 9.19
CA LEU A 233 16.79 0.73 8.00
C LEU A 233 17.30 0.04 6.74
N PRO A 234 16.45 -0.13 5.72
CA PRO A 234 16.89 -0.70 4.47
C PRO A 234 17.71 0.34 3.69
N LYS A 235 18.50 -0.16 2.72
CA LYS A 235 19.19 0.68 1.74
C LYS A 235 18.51 0.51 0.39
N LEU A 236 18.39 1.59 -0.36
CA LEU A 236 18.01 1.48 -1.77
C LEU A 236 19.14 0.75 -2.51
N GLY A 237 18.82 -0.38 -3.14
CA GLY A 237 19.76 -1.07 -4.01
C GLY A 237 20.16 -0.13 -5.15
N GLY A 238 21.47 0.01 -5.38
CA GLY A 238 21.99 0.79 -6.51
C GLY A 238 21.46 0.25 -7.84
N LYS A 239 21.29 1.17 -8.81
CA LYS A 239 20.81 0.89 -10.17
C LYS A 239 21.49 -0.30 -10.84
#